data_AF-A0A496SPE8-F1
#
_entry.id   AF-A0A496SPE8-F1
#
_cell.length_a   1.000
_cell.length_b   1.000
_cell.length_c   1.000
_cell.angle_alpha   90.00
_cell.angle_beta   90.00
_cell.angle_gamma   90.00
#
_symmetry.space_group_name_H-M   'P 1'
#
loop_
_entity.id
_entity.type
_entity.pdbx_description
1 polymer ?
#
loop_
_entity_poly.entity_id
_entity_poly.type
_entity_poly.pdbx_seq_one_letter_code
_entity_poly.pdbx_strand_id
1 'polypeptide(L)' 'KVVKGPVVDYERCTGCGVCEHACPVQGQAAIRVERVA' A
#
# COMPACT_ATOMS: atom_id res chain seq x y z
N LYS A 1 -5.06 18.89 -7.40
CA LYS A 1 -3.88 18.00 -7.41
C LYS A 1 -4.38 16.57 -7.64
N VAL A 2 -4.08 15.94 -8.78
CA VAL A 2 -4.52 14.56 -9.05
C VAL A 2 -3.57 13.62 -8.32
N VAL A 3 -4.05 12.93 -7.29
CA VAL A 3 -3.28 11.90 -6.58
C VAL A 3 -3.54 10.57 -7.28
N LYS A 4 -2.54 10.02 -7.97
CA LYS A 4 -2.61 8.67 -8.51
C LYS A 4 -2.48 7.68 -7.35
N GLY A 5 -3.29 6.62 -7.37
CA GLY A 5 -3.24 5.55 -6.37
C GLY A 5 -1.96 4.70 -6.47
N PRO A 6 -1.69 3.86 -5.46
CA PRO A 6 -0.56 2.94 -5.50
C PRO A 6 -0.76 1.91 -6.64
N VAL A 7 0.33 1.58 -7.32
CA VAL A 7 0.39 0.47 -8.28
C VAL A 7 1.30 -0.59 -7.68
N VAL A 8 0.78 -1.81 -7.55
CA VAL A 8 1.51 -2.93 -6.96
C VAL A 8 2.03 -3.82 -8.07
N ASP A 9 3.32 -4.10 -8.02
CA ASP A 9 3.94 -5.17 -8.79
C ASP A 9 3.96 -6.44 -7.92
N TYR A 10 3.05 -7.36 -8.20
CA TYR A 10 2.86 -8.56 -7.38
C TYR A 10 4.03 -9.53 -7.46
N GLU A 11 4.79 -9.54 -8.55
CA GLU A 11 6.00 -10.38 -8.70
C GLU A 11 7.12 -9.93 -7.75
N ARG A 12 7.15 -8.65 -7.38
CA ARG A 12 8.11 -8.08 -6.42
C ARG A 12 7.53 -7.85 -5.04
N CYS A 13 6.21 -7.99 -4.87
CA CYS A 13 5.55 -7.75 -3.60
C CYS A 13 5.89 -8.86 -2.62
N THR A 14 6.57 -8.51 -1.52
CA THR A 14 6.92 -9.47 -0.46
C THR A 14 5.91 -9.52 0.68
N GLY A 15 4.87 -8.69 0.63
CA GLY A 15 3.90 -8.57 1.72
C GLY A 15 4.44 -7.88 2.98
N CYS A 16 5.49 -7.05 2.87
CA CYS A 16 6.12 -6.42 4.04
C CYS A 16 5.30 -5.31 4.73
N GLY A 17 4.27 -4.76 4.08
CA GLY A 17 3.42 -3.72 4.67
C GLY A 17 3.98 -2.29 4.64
N VAL A 18 5.21 -2.06 4.17
CA VAL A 18 5.83 -0.72 4.16
C VAL A 18 5.01 0.29 3.34
N CYS A 19 4.41 -0.12 2.23
CA CYS A 19 3.58 0.75 1.40
C CYS A 19 2.30 1.23 2.10
N GLU A 20 1.73 0.41 2.98
CA GLU A 20 0.59 0.80 3.83
C GLU A 20 1.03 1.83 4.88
N HIS A 21 2.12 1.55 5.60
CA HIS A 21 2.61 2.42 6.68
C HIS A 21 3.20 3.75 6.20
N ALA A 22 3.82 3.77 5.03
CA ALA A 22 4.43 4.97 4.45
C ALA A 22 3.43 5.85 3.68
N CYS A 23 2.14 5.51 3.69
CA CYS A 23 1.14 6.22 2.91
C CYS A 23 1.09 7.70 3.32
N PRO A 24 1.29 8.66 2.38
CA PRO A 24 1.39 10.08 2.72
C PRO A 24 0.02 10.76 2.94
N VAL A 25 -1.07 10.02 2.73
CA VAL A 25 -2.43 10.56 2.88
C VAL A 25 -2.86 10.47 4.33
N GLN A 26 -3.59 11.49 4.77
CA GLN A 26 -4.15 11.50 6.11
C GLN A 26 -5.44 10.67 6.14
N GLY A 27 -5.62 9.88 7.19
CA GLY A 27 -6.77 8.99 7.34
C GLY A 27 -6.45 7.55 7.01
N GLN A 28 -7.12 6.98 6.01
CA GLN A 28 -6.94 5.59 5.63
C GLN A 28 -5.87 5.45 4.54
N ALA A 29 -4.96 4.50 4.74
CA ALA A 29 -3.98 4.14 3.72
C ALA A 29 -4.68 3.69 2.43
N ALA A 30 -4.11 4.06 1.29
CA ALA A 30 -4.65 3.71 -0.02
C ALA A 30 -4.49 2.22 -0.39
N ILE A 31 -3.70 1.47 0.39
CA ILE A 31 -3.46 0.04 0.23
C ILE A 31 -3.40 -0.61 1.61
N ARG A 32 -3.87 -1.84 1.73
CA ARG A 32 -3.71 -2.68 2.92
C ARG A 32 -2.98 -3.98 2.59
N VAL A 33 -2.12 -4.42 3.51
CA VAL A 33 -1.35 -5.66 3.42
C VAL A 33 -1.78 -6.56 4.58
N GLU A 34 -2.60 -7.56 4.29
CA GLU A 34 -3.09 -8.51 5.29
C GLU A 34 -2.31 -9.83 5.21
N ARG A 35 -1.97 -10.40 6.38
CA ARG A 35 -1.55 -11.80 6.47
C ARG A 35 -2.81 -12.65 6.52
N VAL A 36 -3.11 -13.33 5.42
CA VAL A 36 -4.15 -14.36 5.40
C VAL A 36 -3.59 -15.56 6.15
N ALA A 37 -4.23 -15.90 7.28
CA ALA A 37 -3.96 -17.10 8.07
C ALA A 37 -4.82 -18.26 7.58
#